data_AF-A0A5A7W065-F1
#
_entry.id   AF-A0A5A7W065-F1
#
_cell.length_a   1.000
_cell.length_b   1.000
_cell.length_c   1.000
_cell.angle_alpha   90.00
_cell.angle_beta   90.00
_cell.angle_gamma   90.00
#
_symmetry.space_group_name_H-M   'P 1'
#
loop_
_entity.id
_entity.type
_entity.pdbx_description
1 polymer ?
#
loop_
_entity_poly.entity_id
_entity_poly.type
_entity_poly.pdbx_seq_one_letter_code
_entity_poly.pdbx_strand_id
1 'polypeptide(L)' 'MASAIELIVSAYVRVGDRDALVGLLDHRQRLAADLRGRTGFDFSVPMNAVTGEIGVIEAGLAELAGPVPTALGSKADSAG' A
#
# COMPACT_ATOMS: atom_id res chain seq x y z
N MET A 1 -10.99 -9.31 13.59
CA MET A 1 -10.30 -10.38 12.82
C MET A 1 -9.62 -9.70 11.64
N ALA A 2 -8.36 -10.01 11.39
CA ALA A 2 -7.68 -9.49 10.20
C ALA A 2 -8.28 -10.14 8.95
N SER A 3 -8.56 -9.33 7.94
CA SER A 3 -8.93 -9.77 6.61
C SER A 3 -7.77 -10.50 5.92
N ALA A 4 -8.09 -11.30 4.90
CA ALA A 4 -7.06 -12.04 4.16
C ALA A 4 -6.00 -11.12 3.54
N ILE A 5 -6.40 -9.93 3.06
CA ILE A 5 -5.46 -8.97 2.46
C ILE A 5 -4.48 -8.42 3.50
N GLU A 6 -4.93 -8.12 4.71
CA GLU A 6 -4.07 -7.65 5.80
C GLU A 6 -3.03 -8.70 6.20
N LEU A 7 -3.42 -9.98 6.21
CA LEU A 7 -2.51 -11.09 6.50
C LEU A 7 -1.45 -11.27 5.40
N ILE A 8 -1.84 -11.17 4.13
CA ILE A 8 -0.92 -11.27 2.98
C ILE A 8 0.08 -10.10 3.00
N VAL A 9 -0.41 -8.87 3.16
CA VAL A 9 0.43 -7.68 3.23
C VAL A 9 1.41 -7.76 4.41
N SER A 10 0.92 -8.14 5.60
CA SER A 10 1.77 -8.32 6.77
C SER A 10 2.88 -9.36 6.55
N ALA A 11 2.59 -10.45 5.81
CA ALA A 11 3.59 -11.44 5.47
C ALA A 11 4.68 -10.86 4.56
N TYR A 12 4.33 -10.13 3.51
CA TYR A 12 5.31 -9.51 2.61
C TYR A 12 6.14 -8.41 3.27
N VAL A 13 5.52 -7.57 4.10
CA VAL A 13 6.25 -6.57 4.89
C VAL A 13 7.27 -7.24 5.80
N ARG A 14 6.89 -8.34 6.48
CA ARG A 14 7.77 -9.07 7.39
C ARG A 14 9.00 -9.67 6.70
N VAL A 15 8.86 -10.12 5.45
CA VAL A 15 9.98 -10.66 4.67
C VAL A 15 10.70 -9.59 3.85
N GLY A 16 10.24 -8.34 3.89
CA GLY A 16 10.82 -7.23 3.14
C GLY A 16 10.60 -7.28 1.63
N ASP A 17 9.59 -8.02 1.17
CA ASP A 17 9.35 -8.25 -0.27
C ASP A 17 8.53 -7.09 -0.86
N ARG A 18 9.23 -6.00 -1.17
CA ARG A 18 8.65 -4.80 -1.76
C ARG A 18 8.07 -5.08 -3.14
N ASP A 19 8.74 -5.91 -3.95
CA ASP A 19 8.34 -6.16 -5.33
C ASP A 19 7.04 -6.96 -5.38
N ALA A 20 6.84 -7.92 -4.48
CA ALA A 20 5.56 -8.61 -4.32
C ALA A 20 4.42 -7.65 -3.93
N LEU A 21 4.67 -6.70 -3.02
CA LEU A 21 3.67 -5.69 -2.66
C LEU A 21 3.34 -4.74 -3.80
N VAL A 22 4.34 -4.31 -4.59
CA VAL A 22 4.11 -3.48 -5.79
C VAL A 22 3.31 -4.25 -6.85
N GLY A 23 3.65 -5.52 -7.10
CA GLY A 23 2.90 -6.35 -8.05
C GLY A 23 1.45 -6.59 -7.59
N LEU A 24 1.25 -6.80 -6.28
CA LEU A 24 -0.09 -6.91 -5.70
C LEU A 24 -0.88 -5.60 -5.87
N LEU A 25 -0.25 -4.45 -5.61
CA LEU A 25 -0.86 -3.13 -5.81
C LEU A 25 -1.27 -2.90 -7.27
N ASP A 26 -0.37 -3.14 -8.21
CA ASP A 26 -0.64 -2.99 -9.65
C ASP A 26 -1.83 -3.86 -10.08
N HIS A 27 -1.86 -5.12 -9.64
CA HIS A 27 -2.97 -6.02 -9.92
C HIS A 27 -4.31 -5.49 -9.38
N ARG A 28 -4.33 -4.96 -8.15
CA ARG A 28 -5.55 -4.37 -7.55
C ARG A 28 -5.98 -3.08 -8.24
N GLN A 29 -5.04 -2.23 -8.65
CA GLN A 29 -5.33 -1.01 -9.40
C GLN A 29 -5.92 -1.31 -10.78
N ARG A 30 -5.39 -2.33 -11.49
CA ARG A 30 -5.99 -2.82 -12.75
C ARG A 30 -7.42 -3.30 -12.53
N LEU A 31 -7.66 -4.09 -11.49
CA LEU A 31 -9.01 -4.56 -11.15
C LEU A 31 -9.97 -3.41 -10.85
N ALA A 32 -9.52 -2.38 -10.12
CA ALA A 32 -10.33 -1.19 -9.86
C ALA A 32 -10.65 -0.43 -11.16
N ALA A 33 -9.68 -0.29 -12.07
CA ALA A 33 -9.90 0.34 -13.37
C ALA A 33 -10.92 -0.45 -14.21
N ASP A 34 -10.79 -1.78 -14.24
CA ASP A 34 -11.72 -2.67 -14.95
C ASP A 34 -13.14 -2.57 -14.39
N LEU A 35 -13.30 -2.53 -13.07
CA LEU A 35 -14.60 -2.38 -12.43
C LEU A 35 -15.24 -1.01 -12.72
N ARG A 36 -14.45 0.07 -12.79
CA ARG A 36 -14.96 1.41 -13.16
C ARG A 36 -15.44 1.47 -14.60
N GLY A 37 -14.81 0.71 -15.50
CA GLY A 37 -15.19 0.65 -16.92
C GLY A 37 -16.46 -0.15 -17.20
N ARG A 38 -16.99 -0.90 -16.22
CA ARG A 38 -18.18 -1.74 -16.42
C ARG A 38 -19.46 -0.96 -16.16
N THR A 39 -20.40 -1.12 -17.08
CA THR A 39 -21.77 -0.58 -16.98
C THR A 39 -22.79 -1.72 -16.90
N GLY A 40 -23.96 -1.46 -16.31
CA GLY A 40 -25.09 -2.41 -16.32
C GLY A 40 -25.23 -3.28 -15.07
N PHE A 41 -24.41 -3.06 -14.04
CA PHE A 41 -24.57 -3.65 -12.71
C PHE A 41 -24.04 -2.68 -11.64
N ASP A 42 -24.55 -2.79 -10.41
CA ASP A 42 -24.02 -2.03 -9.27
C ASP A 42 -22.71 -2.66 -8.77
N PHE A 43 -21.59 -2.07 -9.18
CA PHE A 43 -20.26 -2.47 -8.73
C PHE A 43 -19.78 -1.70 -7.49
N SER A 44 -20.63 -0.93 -6.81
CA SER A 44 -20.21 -0.09 -5.67
C SER A 44 -19.60 -0.93 -4.53
N VAL A 45 -20.21 -2.07 -4.22
CA VAL A 45 -19.70 -3.00 -3.18
C VAL A 45 -18.32 -3.58 -3.54
N PRO A 46 -18.14 -4.26 -4.70
CA PRO A 46 -16.82 -4.77 -5.06
C PRO A 46 -15.79 -3.65 -5.28
N MET A 47 -16.20 -2.48 -5.76
CA MET A 47 -15.31 -1.31 -5.87
C MET A 47 -14.78 -0.85 -4.51
N ASN A 48 -15.67 -0.76 -3.51
CA ASN A 48 -15.28 -0.37 -2.16
C ASN A 48 -14.33 -1.39 -1.52
N ALA A 49 -14.58 -2.69 -1.75
CA ALA A 49 -13.68 -3.74 -1.29
C ALA A 49 -12.28 -3.60 -1.90
N VAL A 50 -12.18 -3.47 -3.23
CA VAL A 50 -10.89 -3.32 -3.93
C VAL A 50 -10.18 -2.03 -3.51
N THR A 51 -10.90 -0.93 -3.33
CA THR A 51 -10.32 0.34 -2.88
C THR A 51 -9.78 0.23 -1.45
N GLY A 52 -10.47 -0.50 -0.56
CA GLY A 52 -9.98 -0.82 0.77
C GLY A 52 -8.72 -1.69 0.74
N GLU A 53 -8.70 -2.72 -0.11
CA GLU A 53 -7.51 -3.56 -0.31
C GLU A 53 -6.30 -2.76 -0.80
N ILE A 54 -6.50 -1.82 -1.75
CA ILE A 54 -5.45 -0.90 -2.22
C ILE A 54 -4.85 -0.12 -1.04
N GLY A 55 -5.69 0.47 -0.19
CA GLY A 55 -5.22 1.25 0.96
C GLY A 55 -4.39 0.41 1.95
N VAL A 56 -4.77 -0.85 2.18
CA VAL A 56 -3.99 -1.77 3.03
C VAL A 56 -2.61 -2.06 2.42
N ILE A 57 -2.53 -2.26 1.11
CA ILE A 57 -1.26 -2.53 0.42
C ILE A 57 -0.35 -1.30 0.43
N GLU A 58 -0.90 -0.10 0.17
CA GLU A 58 -0.18 1.16 0.23
C GLU A 58 0.38 1.43 1.62
N ALA A 59 -0.38 1.14 2.68
CA ALA A 59 0.09 1.22 4.05
C ALA A 59 1.27 0.26 4.32
N GLY A 60 1.20 -0.99 3.83
CA GLY A 60 2.30 -1.94 3.95
C GLY A 60 3.57 -1.50 3.20
N LEU A 61 3.43 -0.91 2.01
CA LEU A 61 4.55 -0.32 1.27
C LEU A 61 5.19 0.85 2.02
N ALA A 62 4.38 1.71 2.64
CA ALA A 62 4.86 2.83 3.44
C ALA A 62 5.60 2.35 4.70
N GLU A 63 5.10 1.30 5.36
CA GLU A 63 5.77 0.66 6.50
C GLU A 63 7.15 0.13 6.09
N LEU A 64 7.24 -0.54 4.93
CA LEU A 64 8.50 -1.10 4.44
C LEU A 64 9.51 -0.04 4.01
N ALA A 65 9.06 1.10 3.48
CA ALA A 65 9.93 2.22 3.15
C ALA A 65 10.60 2.84 4.39
N GLY A 66 10.04 2.60 5.59
CA GLY A 66 10.49 3.18 6.83
C GLY A 66 10.23 4.70 6.91
N PRO A 67 10.52 5.32 8.07
CA PRO A 67 10.47 6.77 8.17
C PRO A 67 11.53 7.37 7.25
N VAL A 68 11.10 8.28 6.36
CA VAL A 68 12.02 9.11 5.56
C VAL A 68 12.98 9.77 6.55
N PRO A 69 14.32 9.56 6.46
CA PRO A 69 15.25 10.26 7.33
C PRO A 69 15.13 11.75 7.00
N THR A 70 14.55 12.52 7.91
CA THR A 70 14.57 13.98 7.86
C THR A 70 16.01 14.43 8.07
N ALA A 71 16.83 14.35 7.03
CA ALA A 71 18.20 14.82 7.04
C ALA A 71 18.23 16.34 6.87
N LEU A 72 17.88 17.06 7.94
CA LEU A 72 18.37 18.43 8.21
C LEU A 72 18.59 18.60 9.73
N GLY A 73 19.37 17.70 10.31
CA GLY A 73 20.24 18.05 11.42
C GLY A 73 21.37 18.94 10.90
N SER A 74 21.05 20.21 10.60
CA SER A 74 22.04 21.20 10.23
C SER A 74 22.75 21.69 11.50
N LYS A 75 23.96 21.17 11.71
CA LYS A 75 25.12 21.87 12.25
C LYS A 75 24.83 22.95 13.33
N ALA A 76 24.91 22.54 14.59
CA ALA A 76 25.25 23.44 15.69
C ALA A 76 26.24 22.74 16.61
N ASP A 77 27.35 22.26 16.03
CA ASP A 77 28.55 21.97 16.79
C ASP A 77 29.73 22.52 15.98
N SER A 78 29.92 23.83 16.11
CA SER A 78 31.17 24.47 15.75
C SER A 78 31.34 25.76 16.55
N ALA A 79 32.38 25.72 17.38
CA ALA A 79 33.27 26.80 17.77
C ALA A 79 32.96 27.55 19.08
N GLY A 80 33.93 27.47 20.00
CA GLY A 80 34.23 28.51 20.98
C GLY A 80 34.44 27.98 22.37
#